data_AF-A0A9E3T5C3-F1
#
_entry.id   AF-A0A9E3T5C3-F1
#
_cell.length_a   1.000
_cell.length_b   1.000
_cell.length_c   1.000
_cell.angle_alpha   90.00
_cell.angle_beta   90.00
_cell.angle_gamma   90.00
#
_symmetry.space_group_name_H-M   'P 1'
#
loop_
_entity.id
_entity.type
_entity.pdbx_description
1 polymer ?
#
loop_
_entity_poly.entity_id
_entity_poly.type
_entity_poly.pdbx_seq_one_letter_code
_entity_poly.pdbx_strand_id
1 'polypeptide(L)'
;MAHSGDSARFALLSIEHIGMTVAHTDALRAAVAAEIGLSPTQVMITFTHTHSAPDTDSDSPLSTAYRESLLTKACETVRSAVQKMQPCTLGWGVTTTDIGVNRRERDAQGRARQGIHPTGPVDRRVGLLSIHHAQSGTHLGLIVICTAHGNILRGDNLRISGDFPGWTRARLRASLNCPVVVLIGSAGDCNPRWRGTVEDLERTRPNPERRRAPGAARHHTRAVHRSVQRDKHAPARPERRARPGACGADGPGSGGRPGESMSSPGWRTCSTCSAWASGVCRSLSKCTPCESTTA
;
A
#
# COMPACT_ATOMS: atom_id res chain seq x y z
N MET A 1 -8.70 31.89 -11.85
CA MET A 1 -9.76 30.90 -12.12
C MET A 1 -9.40 29.61 -11.40
N ALA A 2 -10.16 29.22 -10.38
CA ALA A 2 -9.95 27.95 -9.69
C ALA A 2 -10.36 26.81 -10.65
N HIS A 3 -9.48 25.83 -10.87
CA HIS A 3 -9.90 24.60 -11.54
C HIS A 3 -10.98 23.94 -10.67
N SER A 4 -12.20 23.82 -11.19
CA SER A 4 -13.18 22.86 -10.71
C SER A 4 -12.69 21.46 -11.09
N GLY A 5 -11.61 21.01 -10.45
CA GLY A 5 -11.13 19.65 -10.58
C GLY A 5 -12.00 18.74 -9.72
N ASP A 6 -12.45 17.63 -10.28
CA ASP A 6 -13.11 16.57 -9.51
C ASP A 6 -12.35 16.31 -8.20
N SER A 7 -13.01 16.58 -7.08
CA SER A 7 -12.43 16.35 -5.76
C SER A 7 -12.39 14.85 -5.51
N ALA A 8 -11.25 14.23 -5.80
CA ALA A 8 -11.04 12.82 -5.51
C ALA A 8 -10.66 12.63 -4.04
N ARG A 9 -11.50 11.88 -3.30
CA ARG A 9 -11.24 11.50 -1.90
C ARG A 9 -10.77 10.05 -1.84
N PHE A 10 -9.82 9.77 -0.97
CA PHE A 10 -9.29 8.44 -0.71
C PHE A 10 -9.10 8.23 0.79
N ALA A 11 -9.14 6.98 1.24
CA ALA A 11 -8.81 6.60 2.61
C ALA A 11 -7.68 5.57 2.62
N LEU A 12 -6.69 5.77 3.47
CA LEU A 12 -5.63 4.81 3.78
C LEU A 12 -5.77 4.41 5.24
N LEU A 13 -5.95 3.12 5.49
CA LEU A 13 -6.01 2.54 6.82
C LEU A 13 -4.87 1.54 6.99
N SER A 14 -4.05 1.73 8.02
CA SER A 14 -3.05 0.74 8.44
C SER A 14 -3.47 0.13 9.77
N ILE A 15 -3.50 -1.20 9.82
CA ILE A 15 -3.97 -1.98 10.95
C ILE A 15 -2.79 -2.71 11.59
N GLU A 16 -2.69 -2.63 12.92
CA GLU A 16 -1.75 -3.40 13.72
C GLU A 16 -2.21 -4.86 13.81
N HIS A 17 -2.02 -5.61 12.72
CA HIS A 17 -2.34 -7.03 12.59
C HIS A 17 -1.40 -7.71 11.58
N ILE A 18 -1.34 -9.04 11.56
CA ILE A 18 -0.53 -9.80 10.58
C ILE A 18 -1.07 -9.64 9.15
N GLY A 19 -2.39 -9.59 9.04
CA GLY A 19 -3.15 -9.66 7.80
C GLY A 19 -4.47 -10.38 8.07
N MET A 20 -5.39 -10.37 7.12
CA MET A 20 -6.62 -11.15 7.19
C MET A 20 -6.84 -11.83 5.85
N THR A 21 -7.76 -12.80 5.80
CA THR A 21 -8.23 -13.36 4.53
C THR A 21 -8.74 -12.26 3.58
N VAL A 22 -8.78 -12.58 2.28
CA VAL A 22 -9.32 -11.67 1.24
C VAL A 22 -10.77 -11.31 1.57
N ALA A 23 -11.60 -12.29 1.91
CA ALA A 23 -13.01 -12.08 2.23
C ALA A 23 -13.20 -11.15 3.43
N HIS A 24 -12.45 -11.36 4.53
CA HIS A 24 -12.53 -10.48 5.70
C HIS A 24 -12.02 -9.07 5.39
N THR A 25 -10.95 -8.94 4.62
CA THR A 25 -10.41 -7.63 4.23
C THR A 25 -11.36 -6.88 3.30
N ASP A 26 -12.03 -7.58 2.38
CA ASP A 26 -13.00 -6.98 1.46
C ASP A 26 -14.27 -6.51 2.21
N ALA A 27 -14.76 -7.30 3.17
CA ALA A 27 -15.87 -6.91 4.03
C ALA A 27 -15.51 -5.66 4.86
N LEU A 28 -14.31 -5.64 5.46
CA LEU A 28 -13.81 -4.47 6.19
C LEU A 28 -13.69 -3.24 5.28
N ARG A 29 -13.17 -3.41 4.05
CA ARG A 29 -13.03 -2.33 3.07
C ARG A 29 -14.39 -1.77 2.66
N ALA A 30 -15.38 -2.63 2.44
CA ALA A 30 -16.73 -2.21 2.10
C ALA A 30 -17.39 -1.43 3.24
N ALA A 31 -17.28 -1.92 4.48
CA ALA A 31 -17.82 -1.23 5.66
C ALA A 31 -17.18 0.14 5.87
N VAL A 32 -15.84 0.21 5.80
CA VAL A 32 -15.09 1.47 5.88
C VAL A 32 -15.50 2.41 4.76
N ALA A 33 -15.64 1.95 3.52
CA ALA A 33 -16.03 2.77 2.39
C ALA A 33 -17.44 3.37 2.58
N ALA A 34 -18.41 2.54 2.99
CA ALA A 34 -19.77 2.96 3.25
C ALA A 34 -19.85 4.01 4.38
N GLU A 35 -19.09 3.82 5.46
CA GLU A 35 -19.05 4.72 6.62
C GLU A 35 -18.69 6.17 6.26
N ILE A 36 -17.84 6.37 5.25
CA ILE A 36 -17.35 7.70 4.86
C ILE A 36 -17.81 8.14 3.47
N GLY A 37 -18.77 7.42 2.87
CA GLY A 37 -19.36 7.75 1.57
C GLY A 37 -18.36 7.65 0.41
N LEU A 38 -17.47 6.66 0.43
CA LEU A 38 -16.52 6.36 -0.65
C LEU A 38 -16.88 5.03 -1.32
N SER A 39 -16.31 4.78 -2.51
CA SER A 39 -16.31 3.44 -3.09
C SER A 39 -15.19 2.58 -2.50
N PRO A 40 -15.30 1.24 -2.51
CA PRO A 40 -14.22 0.36 -2.05
C PRO A 40 -12.89 0.55 -2.80
N THR A 41 -12.92 1.04 -4.05
CA THR A 41 -11.69 1.30 -4.83
C THR A 41 -10.96 2.56 -4.37
N GLN A 42 -11.60 3.39 -3.56
CA GLN A 42 -11.02 4.58 -2.95
C GLN A 42 -10.45 4.30 -1.53
N VAL A 43 -10.55 3.06 -1.05
CA VAL A 43 -10.09 2.65 0.29
C VAL A 43 -8.95 1.66 0.17
N MET A 44 -7.79 2.02 0.71
CA MET A 44 -6.64 1.13 0.86
C MET A 44 -6.55 0.66 2.31
N ILE A 45 -6.59 -0.66 2.51
CA ILE A 45 -6.31 -1.29 3.80
C ILE A 45 -4.95 -1.96 3.72
N THR A 46 -4.11 -1.70 4.73
CA THR A 46 -2.78 -2.26 4.89
C THR A 46 -2.62 -2.81 6.29
N PHE A 47 -1.66 -3.71 6.44
CA PHE A 47 -1.35 -4.34 7.72
C PHE A 47 0.12 -4.12 8.04
N THR A 48 0.42 -3.84 9.31
CA THR A 48 1.80 -3.69 9.79
C THR A 48 2.55 -5.03 9.88
N HIS A 49 1.86 -6.14 9.62
CA HIS A 49 2.41 -7.49 9.65
C HIS A 49 3.00 -7.87 11.02
N THR A 50 2.38 -7.38 12.11
CA THR A 50 2.72 -7.84 13.47
C THR A 50 2.21 -9.27 13.69
N HIS A 51 3.06 -10.13 14.24
CA HIS A 51 2.69 -11.50 14.63
C HIS A 51 2.10 -11.59 16.04
N SER A 52 1.95 -10.46 16.75
CA SER A 52 1.49 -10.40 18.14
C SER A 52 0.09 -9.81 18.25
N ALA A 53 -0.82 -10.15 17.32
CA ALA A 53 -2.22 -9.73 17.35
C ALA A 53 -3.15 -10.96 17.49
N PRO A 54 -4.37 -10.80 18.04
CA PRO A 54 -5.34 -11.89 18.14
C PRO A 54 -5.69 -12.49 16.78
N ASP A 55 -6.02 -13.78 16.75
CA ASP A 55 -6.45 -14.45 15.52
C ASP A 55 -7.71 -13.81 14.91
N THR A 56 -7.71 -13.70 13.58
CA THR A 56 -8.88 -13.25 12.78
C THR A 56 -9.34 -14.27 11.77
N ASP A 57 -8.67 -15.41 11.64
CA ASP A 57 -8.91 -16.35 10.54
C ASP A 57 -9.78 -17.53 10.95
N SER A 58 -9.80 -17.93 12.23
CA SER A 58 -10.69 -19.00 12.68
C SER A 58 -12.14 -18.54 12.88
N ASP A 59 -13.07 -19.51 12.84
CA ASP A 59 -14.49 -19.30 13.14
C ASP A 59 -14.82 -19.40 14.64
N SER A 60 -13.80 -19.31 15.51
CA SER A 60 -14.04 -19.33 16.95
C SER A 60 -14.87 -18.11 17.39
N PRO A 61 -15.70 -18.23 18.44
CA PRO A 61 -16.45 -17.08 18.96
C PRO A 61 -15.57 -15.87 19.31
N LEU A 62 -14.35 -16.13 19.81
CA LEU A 62 -13.39 -15.08 20.15
C LEU A 62 -12.85 -14.36 18.90
N SER A 63 -12.49 -15.10 17.86
CA SER A 63 -12.02 -14.53 16.60
C SER A 63 -13.12 -13.75 15.90
N THR A 64 -14.38 -14.22 15.96
CA THR A 64 -15.56 -13.47 15.48
C THR A 64 -15.74 -12.16 16.22
N ALA A 65 -15.78 -12.19 17.56
CA ALA A 65 -15.91 -10.98 18.38
C ALA A 65 -14.75 -9.99 18.15
N TYR A 66 -13.53 -10.50 17.94
CA TYR A 66 -12.39 -9.66 17.62
C TYR A 66 -12.53 -8.98 16.25
N ARG A 67 -12.97 -9.71 15.21
CA ARG A 67 -13.25 -9.13 13.89
C ARG A 67 -14.32 -8.03 13.95
N GLU A 68 -15.40 -8.24 14.71
CA GLU A 68 -16.46 -7.25 14.90
C GLU A 68 -15.95 -5.99 15.63
N SER A 69 -15.13 -6.18 16.67
CA SER A 69 -14.46 -5.08 17.37
C SER A 69 -13.52 -4.31 16.45
N LEU A 70 -12.76 -5.01 15.61
CA LEU A 70 -11.85 -4.42 14.65
C LEU A 70 -12.60 -3.58 13.60
N LEU A 71 -13.71 -4.10 13.07
CA LEU A 71 -14.56 -3.39 12.12
C LEU A 71 -15.12 -2.10 12.73
N THR A 72 -15.69 -2.18 13.92
CA THR A 72 -16.23 -1.01 14.64
C THR A 72 -15.16 0.07 14.81
N LYS A 73 -13.97 -0.31 15.31
CA LYS A 73 -12.84 0.62 15.51
C LYS A 73 -12.31 1.20 14.19
N ALA A 74 -12.32 0.43 13.11
CA ALA A 74 -11.91 0.91 11.80
C ALA A 74 -12.88 2.01 11.30
N CYS A 75 -14.18 1.78 11.39
CA CYS A 75 -15.21 2.76 11.04
C CYS A 75 -15.11 4.04 11.89
N GLU A 76 -14.96 3.92 13.21
CA GLU A 76 -14.75 5.05 14.10
C GLU A 76 -13.48 5.86 13.75
N THR A 77 -12.40 5.16 13.42
CA THR A 77 -11.12 5.77 13.06
C THR A 77 -11.26 6.60 11.78
N VAL A 78 -11.89 6.06 10.73
CA VAL A 78 -12.06 6.80 9.48
C VAL A 78 -13.06 7.94 9.62
N ARG A 79 -14.12 7.78 10.42
CA ARG A 79 -15.06 8.86 10.75
C ARG A 79 -14.34 10.02 11.43
N SER A 80 -13.49 9.73 12.42
CA SER A 80 -12.68 10.75 13.10
C SER A 80 -11.69 11.44 12.15
N ALA A 81 -11.11 10.70 11.22
CA ALA A 81 -10.20 11.27 10.21
C ALA A 81 -10.94 12.23 9.27
N VAL A 82 -12.15 11.87 8.82
CA VAL A 82 -13.01 12.73 7.98
C VAL A 82 -13.38 14.02 8.71
N GLN A 83 -13.76 13.95 9.98
CA GLN A 83 -14.11 15.12 10.79
C GLN A 83 -12.95 16.10 11.01
N LYS A 84 -11.70 15.63 10.86
CA LYS A 84 -10.48 16.43 11.06
C LYS A 84 -9.81 16.85 9.74
N MET A 85 -10.48 16.65 8.61
CA MET A 85 -9.99 17.10 7.31
C MET A 85 -9.79 18.62 7.32
N GLN A 86 -8.61 19.05 6.89
CA GLN A 86 -8.22 20.45 6.85
C GLN A 86 -7.17 20.67 5.76
N PRO A 87 -7.02 21.89 5.24
CA PRO A 87 -5.96 22.21 4.28
C PRO A 87 -4.58 21.85 4.82
N CYS A 88 -3.81 21.12 4.02
CA CYS A 88 -2.46 20.68 4.40
C CYS A 88 -1.49 20.78 3.23
N THR A 89 -0.20 20.71 3.54
CA THR A 89 0.89 20.51 2.58
C THR A 89 1.55 19.16 2.85
N LEU A 90 2.03 18.53 1.79
CA LEU A 90 2.69 17.22 1.85
C LEU A 90 4.18 17.36 1.55
N GLY A 91 5.01 16.69 2.35
CA GLY A 91 6.45 16.55 2.12
C GLY A 91 6.83 15.09 1.95
N TRP A 92 7.70 14.79 0.98
CA TRP A 92 8.25 13.44 0.78
C TRP A 92 9.74 13.42 1.11
N GLY A 93 10.15 12.42 1.89
CA GLY A 93 11.53 12.17 2.23
C GLY A 93 11.86 10.69 2.17
N VAL A 94 13.13 10.39 1.92
CA VAL A 94 13.67 9.03 2.02
C VAL A 94 14.92 9.08 2.87
N THR A 95 14.99 8.20 3.87
CA THR A 95 16.20 7.96 4.65
C THR A 95 16.53 6.46 4.61
N THR A 96 17.53 6.02 5.38
CA THR A 96 17.93 4.61 5.44
C THR A 96 18.00 4.11 6.88
N THR A 97 17.71 2.82 7.07
CA THR A 97 17.83 2.12 8.34
C THR A 97 18.47 0.74 8.16
N ASP A 98 19.08 0.22 9.22
CA ASP A 98 19.64 -1.13 9.28
C ASP A 98 18.73 -2.10 10.07
N ILE A 99 17.43 -1.78 10.17
CA ILE A 99 16.45 -2.63 10.86
C ILE A 99 16.33 -4.01 10.24
N GLY A 100 16.51 -4.14 8.93
CA GLY A 100 16.26 -5.37 8.18
C GLY A 100 17.53 -6.17 7.89
N VAL A 101 17.41 -7.51 7.96
CA VAL A 101 18.38 -8.46 7.42
C VAL A 101 17.67 -9.48 6.53
N ASN A 102 18.34 -9.91 5.45
CA ASN A 102 17.80 -10.94 4.57
C ASN A 102 17.82 -12.30 5.28
N ARG A 103 16.67 -12.99 5.32
CA ARG A 103 16.48 -14.25 6.05
C ARG A 103 16.67 -15.52 5.24
N ARG A 104 17.08 -15.40 3.98
CA ARG A 104 17.25 -16.51 3.03
C ARG A 104 18.71 -16.92 2.95
N GLU A 105 19.22 -17.45 4.06
CA GLU A 105 20.57 -18.03 4.12
C GLU A 105 20.67 -19.19 3.12
N ARG A 106 21.85 -19.35 2.49
CA ARG A 106 22.09 -20.44 1.55
C ARG A 106 22.88 -21.55 2.24
N ASP A 107 22.38 -22.78 2.13
CA ASP A 107 23.13 -23.97 2.57
C ASP A 107 24.28 -24.29 1.60
N ALA A 108 25.04 -25.36 1.89
CA ALA A 108 26.18 -25.80 1.08
C ALA A 108 25.78 -26.16 -0.37
N GLN A 109 24.51 -26.46 -0.62
CA GLN A 109 23.94 -26.79 -1.92
C GLN A 109 23.27 -25.58 -2.59
N GLY A 110 23.38 -24.39 -1.98
CA GLY A 110 22.82 -23.14 -2.48
C GLY A 110 21.32 -22.95 -2.24
N ARG A 111 20.65 -23.86 -1.52
CA ARG A 111 19.21 -23.80 -1.23
C ARG A 111 18.93 -22.80 -0.12
N ALA A 112 17.82 -22.10 -0.22
CA ALA A 112 17.43 -21.11 0.78
C ALA A 112 16.83 -21.76 2.02
N ARG A 113 17.34 -21.42 3.20
CA ARG A 113 16.79 -21.77 4.52
C ARG A 113 16.53 -20.52 5.36
N GLN A 114 15.77 -20.66 6.45
CA GLN A 114 15.68 -19.60 7.46
C GLN A 114 17.06 -19.42 8.10
N GLY A 115 17.52 -18.18 8.19
CA GLY A 115 18.83 -17.84 8.73
C GLY A 115 19.19 -16.39 8.47
N ILE A 116 20.48 -16.08 8.36
CA ILE A 116 20.96 -14.75 7.98
C ILE A 116 21.75 -14.87 6.67
N HIS A 117 21.37 -14.09 5.66
CA HIS A 117 22.14 -13.95 4.43
C HIS A 117 22.82 -12.57 4.41
N PRO A 118 24.11 -12.46 4.82
CA PRO A 118 24.77 -11.18 5.05
C PRO A 118 24.85 -10.29 3.80
N THR A 119 25.00 -10.91 2.64
CA THR A 119 25.07 -10.27 1.31
C THR A 119 23.73 -10.29 0.57
N GLY A 120 22.66 -10.77 1.21
CA GLY A 120 21.33 -10.81 0.61
C GLY A 120 20.78 -9.40 0.39
N PRO A 121 19.92 -9.21 -0.64
CA PRO A 121 19.30 -7.91 -0.88
C PRO A 121 18.43 -7.52 0.30
N VAL A 122 18.55 -6.26 0.73
CA VAL A 122 17.71 -5.65 1.77
C VAL A 122 17.39 -4.24 1.32
N ASP A 123 16.10 -3.92 1.24
CA ASP A 123 15.67 -2.53 1.05
C ASP A 123 15.81 -1.77 2.37
N ARG A 124 16.88 -0.98 2.47
CA ARG A 124 17.17 -0.16 3.66
C ARG A 124 16.39 1.15 3.67
N ARG A 125 15.67 1.50 2.59
CA ARG A 125 14.99 2.80 2.49
C ARG A 125 13.84 2.86 3.49
N VAL A 126 13.71 4.03 4.12
CA VAL A 126 12.54 4.42 4.90
C VAL A 126 11.90 5.58 4.18
N GLY A 127 10.70 5.36 3.65
CA GLY A 127 9.89 6.41 3.04
C GLY A 127 9.15 7.20 4.12
N LEU A 128 9.10 8.52 3.96
CA LEU A 128 8.43 9.43 4.87
C LEU A 128 7.52 10.34 4.06
N LEU A 129 6.22 10.30 4.33
CA LEU A 129 5.26 11.30 3.84
C LEU A 129 4.80 12.12 5.04
N SER A 130 5.32 13.33 5.17
CA SER A 130 4.95 14.26 6.22
C SER A 130 3.76 15.11 5.79
N ILE A 131 2.82 15.31 6.71
CA ILE A 131 1.60 16.07 6.49
C ILE A 131 1.66 17.27 7.43
N HIS A 132 1.61 18.47 6.88
CA HIS A 132 1.75 19.71 7.62
C HIS A 132 0.52 20.59 7.44
N HIS A 133 0.11 21.29 8.48
CA HIS A 133 -0.94 22.29 8.38
C HIS A 133 -0.52 23.38 7.38
N ALA A 134 -1.42 23.77 6.46
CA ALA A 134 -1.03 24.62 5.32
C ALA A 134 -0.51 26.01 5.75
N GLN A 135 -1.07 26.58 6.81
CA GLN A 135 -0.70 27.93 7.31
C GLN A 135 0.39 27.89 8.40
N SER A 136 0.19 27.16 9.50
CA SER A 136 1.13 27.14 10.62
C SER A 136 2.38 26.27 10.38
N GLY A 137 2.36 25.37 9.39
CA GLY A 137 3.44 24.41 9.12
C GLY A 137 3.58 23.29 10.17
N THR A 138 2.72 23.25 11.18
CA THR A 138 2.76 22.23 12.25
C THR A 138 2.44 20.84 11.72
N HIS A 139 2.99 19.80 12.34
CA HIS A 139 2.73 18.42 11.96
C HIS A 139 1.27 18.02 12.20
N LEU A 140 0.58 17.60 11.14
CA LEU A 140 -0.76 17.00 11.22
C LEU A 140 -0.70 15.48 11.15
N GLY A 141 0.36 14.91 10.59
CA GLY A 141 0.56 13.47 10.52
C GLY A 141 1.86 13.07 9.84
N LEU A 142 2.20 11.79 9.98
CA LEU A 142 3.33 11.18 9.31
C LEU A 142 2.97 9.76 8.84
N ILE A 143 3.27 9.44 7.58
CA ILE A 143 3.29 8.06 7.10
C ILE A 143 4.75 7.62 6.97
N VAL A 144 5.08 6.48 7.57
CA VAL A 144 6.41 5.85 7.55
C VAL A 144 6.30 4.54 6.80
N ILE A 145 7.14 4.33 5.81
CA ILE A 145 7.22 3.08 5.04
C ILE A 145 8.56 2.44 5.35
N CYS A 146 8.56 1.26 5.96
CA CYS A 146 9.78 0.55 6.33
C CYS A 146 9.71 -0.93 5.94
N THR A 147 10.85 -1.54 5.66
CA THR A 147 10.90 -2.90 5.08
C THR A 147 11.52 -3.89 6.06
N ALA A 148 10.68 -4.50 6.90
CA ALA A 148 11.01 -5.63 7.76
C ALA A 148 9.73 -6.32 8.27
N HIS A 149 9.74 -7.63 8.52
CA HIS A 149 8.62 -8.35 9.17
C HIS A 149 8.37 -7.86 10.61
N GLY A 150 7.12 -7.71 11.04
CA GLY A 150 6.74 -7.38 12.42
C GLY A 150 6.83 -8.58 13.36
N ASN A 151 8.03 -9.15 13.50
CA ASN A 151 8.28 -10.36 14.30
C ASN A 151 9.56 -10.25 15.14
N ILE A 152 9.78 -9.09 15.77
CA ILE A 152 10.77 -8.99 16.85
C ILE A 152 10.39 -9.90 18.01
N LEU A 153 9.10 -9.87 18.37
CA LEU A 153 8.49 -10.80 19.29
C LEU A 153 8.21 -12.12 18.55
N ARG A 154 8.62 -13.24 19.16
CA ARG A 154 8.54 -14.58 18.57
C ARG A 154 7.30 -15.33 19.08
N GLY A 155 7.14 -16.59 18.66
CA GLY A 155 5.95 -17.40 18.96
C GLY A 155 5.77 -17.77 20.44
N ASP A 156 6.78 -17.54 21.27
CA ASP A 156 6.72 -17.66 22.73
C ASP A 156 6.18 -16.40 23.43
N ASN A 157 5.95 -15.30 22.71
CA ASN A 157 5.28 -14.12 23.24
C ASN A 157 3.76 -14.30 23.26
N LEU A 158 3.17 -14.26 24.46
CA LEU A 158 1.71 -14.34 24.67
C LEU A 158 1.04 -12.96 24.83
N ARG A 159 1.79 -11.86 24.71
CA ARG A 159 1.26 -10.50 24.88
C ARG A 159 0.85 -9.89 23.55
N ILE A 160 -0.31 -9.22 23.53
CA ILE A 160 -0.72 -8.40 22.37
C ILE A 160 0.26 -7.24 22.19
N SER A 161 0.73 -7.04 20.97
CA SER A 161 1.70 -6.02 20.62
C SER A 161 1.64 -5.64 19.14
N GLY A 162 1.84 -4.36 18.85
CA GLY A 162 2.08 -3.87 17.49
C GLY A 162 3.48 -4.19 16.96
N ASP A 163 4.32 -4.91 17.72
CA ASP A 163 5.73 -5.22 17.44
C ASP A 163 6.54 -3.95 17.12
N PHE A 164 7.67 -4.05 16.43
CA PHE A 164 8.48 -2.91 16.05
C PHE A 164 7.71 -1.82 15.26
N PRO A 165 6.71 -2.14 14.40
CA PRO A 165 5.93 -1.10 13.71
C PRO A 165 5.10 -0.27 14.70
N GLY A 166 4.35 -0.91 15.60
CA GLY A 166 3.57 -0.23 16.63
C GLY A 166 4.46 0.54 17.61
N TRP A 167 5.62 -0.02 17.93
CA TRP A 167 6.61 0.63 18.77
C TRP A 167 7.20 1.88 18.10
N THR A 168 7.55 1.80 16.81
CA THR A 168 7.99 2.94 15.99
C THR A 168 6.92 4.03 15.95
N ARG A 169 5.66 3.64 15.70
CA ARG A 169 4.50 4.54 15.70
C ARG A 169 4.35 5.30 17.01
N ALA A 170 4.37 4.59 18.15
CA ALA A 170 4.20 5.20 19.47
C ALA A 170 5.26 6.28 19.76
N ARG A 171 6.52 6.00 19.39
CA ARG A 171 7.63 6.92 19.67
C ARG A 171 7.64 8.14 18.77
N LEU A 172 7.39 7.95 17.48
CA LEU A 172 7.28 9.08 16.55
C LEU A 172 6.08 9.96 16.90
N ARG A 173 4.95 9.35 17.32
CA ARG A 173 3.79 10.09 17.81
C ARG A 173 4.14 10.94 19.03
N ALA A 174 4.86 10.38 20.01
CA ALA A 174 5.29 11.12 21.19
C ALA A 174 6.26 12.26 20.84
N SER A 175 7.18 12.04 19.90
CA SER A 175 8.18 13.05 19.51
C SER A 175 7.62 14.17 18.63
N LEU A 176 6.67 13.86 17.75
CA LEU A 176 6.13 14.82 16.76
C LEU A 176 4.80 15.43 17.18
N ASN A 177 4.18 14.90 18.23
CA ASN A 177 2.85 15.29 18.72
C ASN A 177 1.78 15.24 17.61
N CYS A 178 1.84 14.24 16.74
CA CYS A 178 0.87 14.02 15.66
C CYS A 178 0.58 12.53 15.46
N PRO A 179 -0.55 12.17 14.83
CA PRO A 179 -0.79 10.80 14.37
C PRO A 179 0.34 10.28 13.47
N VAL A 180 0.67 9.00 13.62
CA VAL A 180 1.66 8.30 12.80
C VAL A 180 1.06 7.01 12.27
N VAL A 181 1.25 6.77 10.98
CA VAL A 181 0.85 5.55 10.25
C VAL A 181 2.13 4.85 9.82
N VAL A 182 2.26 3.56 10.12
CA VAL A 182 3.40 2.74 9.66
C VAL A 182 2.88 1.76 8.61
N LEU A 183 3.60 1.68 7.49
CA LEU A 183 3.38 0.75 6.39
C LEU A 183 4.60 -0.16 6.26
N ILE A 184 4.36 -1.41 5.88
CA ILE A 184 5.42 -2.37 5.56
C ILE A 184 5.66 -2.39 4.05
N GLY A 185 6.93 -2.23 3.68
CA GLY A 185 7.39 -2.39 2.30
C GLY A 185 7.54 -3.87 1.89
N SER A 186 8.42 -4.15 0.95
CA SER A 186 8.66 -5.51 0.44
C SER A 186 9.45 -6.38 1.42
N ALA A 187 8.77 -6.89 2.47
CA ALA A 187 9.43 -7.54 3.59
C ALA A 187 9.49 -9.08 3.52
N GLY A 188 9.05 -9.73 2.45
CA GLY A 188 8.86 -11.21 2.39
C GLY A 188 10.08 -12.06 2.79
N ASP A 189 11.29 -11.59 2.49
CA ASP A 189 12.57 -12.17 2.88
C ASP A 189 13.36 -11.29 3.86
N CYS A 190 12.78 -10.20 4.34
CA CYS A 190 13.41 -9.23 5.22
C CYS A 190 12.81 -9.27 6.62
N ASN A 191 13.70 -9.32 7.59
CA ASN A 191 13.40 -9.85 8.89
C ASN A 191 14.18 -8.89 9.85
N PRO A 192 13.64 -8.37 10.97
CA PRO A 192 14.38 -7.51 11.90
C PRO A 192 15.77 -8.01 12.35
N ARG A 193 16.74 -7.12 12.44
CA ARG A 193 18.11 -7.43 12.85
C ARG A 193 18.19 -7.93 14.31
N TRP A 194 17.37 -7.37 15.19
CA TRP A 194 17.31 -7.70 16.61
C TRP A 194 15.95 -8.33 16.94
N ARG A 195 15.94 -9.50 17.59
CA ARG A 195 14.72 -10.29 17.89
C ARG A 195 14.89 -11.30 18.99
N GLY A 196 13.77 -11.58 19.64
CA GLY A 196 13.63 -12.61 20.65
C GLY A 196 12.90 -12.08 21.87
N THR A 197 13.19 -10.85 22.28
CA THR A 197 12.65 -10.30 23.53
C THR A 197 12.02 -8.92 23.35
N VAL A 198 11.33 -8.44 24.39
CA VAL A 198 10.78 -7.08 24.45
C VAL A 198 11.92 -6.05 24.42
N GLU A 199 13.06 -6.36 25.02
CA GLU A 199 14.26 -5.51 25.02
C GLU A 199 14.84 -5.35 23.59
N ASP A 200 14.59 -6.28 22.67
CA ASP A 200 15.02 -6.11 21.28
C ASP A 200 14.19 -5.06 20.54
N LEU A 201 12.96 -4.76 20.97
CA LEU A 201 12.21 -3.60 20.46
C LEU A 201 13.02 -2.32 20.74
N GLU A 202 13.65 -2.24 21.91
CA GLU A 202 14.44 -1.08 22.31
C GLU A 202 15.64 -0.82 21.40
N ARG A 203 16.19 -1.88 20.79
CA ARG A 203 17.33 -1.80 19.88
C ARG A 203 16.99 -1.25 18.51
N THR A 204 15.70 -1.14 18.19
CA THR A 204 15.24 -0.44 16.97
C THR A 204 15.35 1.09 17.08
N ARG A 205 15.79 1.60 18.24
CA ARG A 205 16.21 3.00 18.44
C ARG A 205 17.23 3.42 17.39
N PRO A 206 17.07 4.60 16.77
CA PRO A 206 18.17 5.25 16.08
C PRO A 206 19.32 5.46 17.09
N ASN A 207 20.54 5.06 16.73
CA ASN A 207 21.71 5.37 17.54
C ASN A 207 21.88 6.91 17.61
N PRO A 208 21.84 7.54 18.80
CA PRO A 208 21.97 9.00 18.94
C PRO A 208 23.31 9.53 18.38
N GLU A 209 24.37 8.72 18.37
CA GLU A 209 25.69 9.07 17.85
C GLU A 209 25.75 9.04 16.31
N ARG A 210 24.78 8.40 15.64
CA ARG A 210 24.62 8.43 14.18
C ARG A 210 23.79 9.62 13.68
N ARG A 211 23.59 10.66 14.49
CA ARG A 211 23.16 11.98 13.99
C ARG A 211 24.26 12.48 13.05
N ARG A 212 24.04 12.39 11.74
CA ARG A 212 24.94 12.98 10.74
C ARG A 212 25.18 14.46 11.06
N ALA A 213 26.42 14.89 10.83
CA ALA A 213 26.92 16.24 11.04
C ALA A 213 25.93 17.33 10.54
N PRO A 214 25.85 18.49 11.24
CA PRO A 214 25.01 19.60 10.83
C PRO A 214 25.46 20.09 9.44
N GLY A 215 24.66 19.84 8.40
CA GLY A 215 24.97 20.28 7.04
C GLY A 215 24.29 19.51 5.90
N ALA A 216 23.75 18.31 6.14
CA ALA A 216 23.18 17.47 5.08
C ALA A 216 21.66 17.61 4.87
N ALA A 217 20.95 18.40 5.67
CA ALA A 217 19.52 18.68 5.45
C ALA A 217 19.36 19.94 4.58
N ARG A 218 19.76 19.86 3.30
CA ARG A 218 19.20 20.78 2.31
C ARG A 218 17.78 20.31 2.04
N HIS A 219 16.82 21.13 2.45
CA HIS A 219 15.41 20.97 2.14
C HIS A 219 15.23 20.74 0.63
N HIS A 220 14.93 19.51 0.24
CA HIS A 220 14.22 19.24 -1.01
C HIS A 220 12.74 19.00 -0.68
N THR A 221 12.10 19.99 -0.05
CA THR A 221 10.65 20.16 -0.15
C THR A 221 10.36 20.68 -1.56
N ARG A 222 10.52 19.83 -2.57
CA ARG A 222 9.91 20.12 -3.88
C ARG A 222 8.43 19.84 -3.67
N ALA A 223 7.64 20.90 -3.48
CA ALA A 223 6.19 20.79 -3.61
C ALA A 223 5.90 20.17 -4.98
N VAL A 224 5.47 18.90 -5.00
CA VAL A 224 5.07 18.24 -6.24
C VAL A 224 3.67 18.72 -6.56
N HIS A 225 3.54 19.95 -7.05
CA HIS A 225 2.38 20.35 -7.85
C HIS A 225 2.68 19.93 -9.29
N ARG A 226 2.35 18.68 -9.64
CA ARG A 226 2.11 18.32 -11.04
C ARG A 226 0.64 17.95 -11.18
N SER A 227 -0.11 18.86 -11.78
CA SER A 227 -1.35 18.54 -12.47
C SER A 227 -1.07 17.44 -13.48
N VAL A 228 -1.74 16.30 -13.32
CA VAL A 228 -1.75 15.23 -14.33
C VAL A 228 -2.62 15.72 -15.48
N GLN A 229 -2.04 16.44 -16.43
CA GLN A 229 -2.65 16.58 -17.75
C GLN A 229 -2.37 15.29 -18.52
N ARG A 230 -3.43 14.57 -18.88
CA ARG A 230 -3.35 13.42 -19.78
C ARG A 230 -2.85 13.91 -21.14
N ASP A 231 -1.63 13.55 -21.52
CA ASP A 231 -1.18 13.66 -22.91
C ASP A 231 -2.07 12.75 -23.77
N LYS A 232 -2.87 13.37 -24.64
CA LYS A 232 -3.76 12.68 -25.57
C LYS A 232 -3.05 12.15 -26.83
N HIS A 233 -1.72 12.17 -26.91
CA HIS A 233 -1.00 11.75 -28.11
C HIS A 233 0.19 10.83 -27.74
N ALA A 234 -0.10 9.54 -27.60
CA ALA A 234 0.92 8.49 -27.70
C ALA A 234 0.67 7.72 -29.02
N PRO A 235 1.68 7.51 -29.88
CA PRO A 235 1.52 6.71 -31.08
C PRO A 235 1.29 5.22 -30.73
N ALA A 236 0.41 4.56 -31.48
CA ALA A 236 0.05 3.16 -31.28
C ALA A 236 1.29 2.24 -31.32
N ARG A 237 1.39 1.32 -30.35
CA ARG A 237 2.39 0.24 -30.39
C ARG A 237 2.04 -0.75 -31.51
N PRO A 238 3.03 -1.27 -32.26
CA PRO A 238 2.77 -2.27 -33.28
C PRO A 238 2.41 -3.62 -32.65
N GLU A 239 1.40 -4.28 -33.22
CA GLU A 239 0.93 -5.61 -32.82
C GLU A 239 2.02 -6.67 -33.04
N ARG A 240 2.23 -7.52 -32.03
CA ARG A 240 3.09 -8.71 -32.17
C ARG A 240 2.32 -9.76 -32.98
N ARG A 241 2.79 -10.03 -34.21
CA ARG A 241 2.37 -11.19 -35.01
C ARG A 241 2.63 -12.49 -34.26
N ALA A 242 1.59 -13.31 -34.10
CA ALA A 242 1.70 -14.71 -33.72
C ALA A 242 2.38 -15.51 -34.84
N ARG A 243 3.30 -16.42 -34.48
CA ARG A 243 3.88 -17.40 -35.40
C ARG A 243 3.00 -18.67 -35.40
N PRO A 244 2.67 -19.26 -36.57
CA PRO A 244 1.87 -20.49 -36.64
C PRO A 244 2.69 -21.72 -36.23
N GLY A 245 1.98 -22.74 -35.73
CA GLY A 245 2.53 -23.87 -35.01
C GLY A 245 3.14 -24.99 -35.85
N ALA A 246 3.57 -26.04 -35.13
CA ALA A 246 3.86 -27.34 -35.68
C ALA A 246 3.19 -28.40 -34.78
N CYS A 247 2.29 -29.17 -35.40
CA CYS A 247 1.71 -30.40 -34.88
C CYS A 247 2.63 -31.60 -35.17
N GLY A 248 2.54 -32.64 -34.35
CA GLY A 248 3.08 -33.99 -34.55
C GLY A 248 3.22 -34.65 -33.17
N ALA A 249 2.34 -35.52 -32.68
CA ALA A 249 1.79 -36.81 -33.14
C ALA A 249 2.21 -37.91 -32.12
N ASP A 250 1.21 -38.42 -31.38
CA ASP A 250 0.90 -39.81 -30.92
C ASP A 250 2.05 -40.81 -30.63
N GLY A 251 2.07 -41.67 -29.59
CA GLY A 251 1.16 -42.22 -28.55
C GLY A 251 1.90 -43.43 -27.89
N PRO A 252 1.30 -44.46 -27.23
CA PRO A 252 0.02 -44.58 -26.48
C PRO A 252 0.09 -45.37 -25.12
N GLY A 253 -1.02 -45.33 -24.34
CA GLY A 253 -1.50 -46.38 -23.41
C GLY A 253 -1.13 -46.25 -21.92
N SER A 254 -2.00 -46.42 -20.90
CA SER A 254 -3.33 -47.05 -20.81
C SER A 254 -4.05 -46.73 -19.48
N GLY A 255 -5.40 -46.71 -19.51
CA GLY A 255 -6.37 -46.92 -18.39
C GLY A 255 -6.77 -45.67 -17.57
N GLY A 256 -8.04 -45.29 -17.32
CA GLY A 256 -9.35 -45.86 -17.64
C GLY A 256 -10.40 -45.57 -16.53
N ARG A 257 -10.94 -44.34 -16.48
CA ARG A 257 -12.30 -43.80 -16.05
C ARG A 257 -13.02 -44.28 -14.75
N PRO A 258 -14.16 -43.65 -14.33
CA PRO A 258 -14.71 -42.28 -14.47
C PRO A 258 -15.05 -41.67 -13.06
N GLY A 259 -15.57 -40.47 -12.81
CA GLY A 259 -15.99 -39.28 -13.54
C GLY A 259 -16.79 -38.41 -12.57
N GLU A 260 -16.56 -37.10 -12.52
CA GLU A 260 -17.53 -36.12 -12.03
C GLU A 260 -17.15 -34.73 -12.60
N SER A 261 -18.13 -34.10 -13.24
CA SER A 261 -17.99 -32.87 -14.02
C SER A 261 -18.35 -31.64 -13.20
N MET A 262 -17.43 -30.68 -13.07
CA MET A 262 -17.79 -29.29 -12.79
C MET A 262 -16.92 -28.36 -13.65
N SER A 263 -17.60 -27.64 -14.53
CA SER A 263 -17.07 -26.65 -15.47
C SER A 263 -16.82 -25.31 -14.77
N SER A 264 -15.61 -24.78 -14.92
CA SER A 264 -15.26 -23.40 -14.54
C SER A 264 -15.49 -22.44 -15.71
N PRO A 265 -16.11 -21.25 -15.54
CA PRO A 265 -16.19 -20.27 -16.61
C PRO A 265 -14.88 -19.50 -16.72
N GLY A 266 -14.19 -19.72 -17.84
CA GLY A 266 -13.12 -18.85 -18.34
C GLY A 266 -13.66 -17.49 -18.79
N TRP A 267 -12.79 -16.50 -18.65
CA TRP A 267 -12.97 -15.12 -19.06
C TRP A 267 -13.31 -15.04 -20.55
N ARG A 268 -14.44 -14.40 -20.90
CA ARG A 268 -14.78 -14.01 -22.27
C ARG A 268 -14.72 -12.49 -22.40
N THR A 269 -13.83 -12.01 -23.25
CA THR A 269 -13.87 -10.67 -23.83
C THR A 269 -15.06 -10.59 -24.79
N CYS A 270 -16.04 -9.74 -24.49
CA CYS A 270 -17.17 -9.47 -25.37
C CYS A 270 -16.84 -8.30 -26.30
N SER A 271 -16.68 -8.60 -27.58
CA SER A 271 -16.57 -7.66 -28.69
C SER A 271 -17.91 -7.60 -29.41
N THR A 272 -18.74 -6.60 -29.13
CA THR A 272 -19.78 -6.06 -30.03
C THR A 272 -20.53 -4.92 -29.35
N CYS A 273 -20.27 -3.68 -29.77
CA CYS A 273 -21.30 -2.64 -29.91
C CYS A 273 -20.72 -1.49 -30.74
N SER A 274 -20.66 -1.73 -32.04
CA SER A 274 -20.41 -0.73 -33.08
C SER A 274 -21.64 -0.73 -33.98
N ALA A 275 -22.62 0.14 -33.71
CA ALA A 275 -23.68 0.48 -34.67
C ALA A 275 -24.58 1.60 -34.13
N TRP A 276 -24.11 2.84 -34.10
CA TRP A 276 -24.98 4.01 -34.31
C TRP A 276 -24.16 5.03 -35.09
N ALA A 277 -24.31 4.99 -36.41
CA ALA A 277 -23.71 5.93 -37.34
C ALA A 277 -24.82 6.67 -38.09
N SER A 278 -24.58 7.97 -38.28
CA SER A 278 -25.03 8.81 -39.39
C SER A 278 -26.34 9.60 -39.22
N GLY A 279 -26.17 10.92 -39.08
CA GLY A 279 -27.16 11.96 -39.34
C GLY A 279 -26.45 13.29 -39.65
N VAL A 280 -26.39 13.64 -40.93
CA VAL A 280 -25.77 14.84 -41.50
C VAL A 280 -26.80 16.00 -41.48
N CYS A 281 -26.44 17.23 -41.06
CA CYS A 281 -26.52 18.45 -41.90
C CYS A 281 -26.14 19.76 -41.16
N ARG A 282 -25.16 20.46 -41.74
CA ARG A 282 -24.91 21.92 -41.90
C ARG A 282 -25.77 22.93 -41.11
N SER A 283 -25.13 23.90 -40.44
CA SER A 283 -24.95 25.29 -40.94
C SER A 283 -24.41 26.26 -39.86
N LEU A 284 -23.43 27.11 -40.28
CA LEU A 284 -23.23 28.55 -40.00
C LEU A 284 -23.17 29.02 -38.51
N SER A 285 -22.22 29.81 -38.01
CA SER A 285 -21.51 30.96 -38.59
C SER A 285 -20.34 31.45 -37.71
N LYS A 286 -19.27 31.93 -38.35
CA LYS A 286 -18.39 33.06 -37.96
C LYS A 286 -17.55 32.98 -36.67
N CYS A 287 -16.27 32.65 -36.86
CA CYS A 287 -15.17 33.23 -36.08
C CYS A 287 -14.69 34.52 -36.78
N THR A 288 -14.50 35.59 -36.01
CA THR A 288 -13.65 36.75 -36.36
C THR A 288 -12.52 36.87 -35.33
N PRO A 289 -11.34 37.39 -35.72
CA PRO A 289 -10.12 37.32 -34.92
C PRO A 289 -9.93 38.50 -33.96
N CYS A 290 -8.97 38.26 -33.07
CA CYS A 290 -8.26 39.12 -32.13
C CYS A 290 -8.07 40.59 -32.57
N GLU A 291 -8.42 41.53 -31.69
CA GLU A 291 -7.78 42.85 -31.61
C GLU A 291 -7.24 43.08 -30.19
N SER A 292 -5.97 43.44 -30.17
CA SER A 292 -5.22 44.03 -29.07
C SER A 292 -5.66 45.47 -28.81
N THR A 293 -5.84 45.88 -27.56
CA THR A 293 -5.31 47.19 -27.11
C THR A 293 -5.17 47.25 -25.60
N THR A 294 -4.02 47.79 -25.21
CA THR A 294 -3.64 48.34 -23.91
C THR A 294 -4.53 49.49 -23.46
N ALA A 295 -4.90 49.51 -22.18
CA ALA A 295 -4.81 50.65 -21.26
C ALA A 295 -4.89 50.11 -19.82
#